data_AF-A0A7J5YTB7-F1
#
_entry.id   AF-A0A7J5YTB7-F1
#
_cell.length_a   1.000
_cell.length_b   1.000
_cell.length_c   1.000
_cell.angle_alpha   90.00
_cell.angle_beta   90.00
_cell.angle_gamma   90.00
#
_symmetry.space_group_name_H-M   'P 1'
#
loop_
_entity.id
_entity.type
_entity.pdbx_description
1 polymer ?
#
loop_
_entity_poly.entity_id
_entity_poly.type
_entity_poly.pdbx_seq_one_letter_code
_entity_poly.pdbx_strand_id
1 'polypeptide(L)'
;MPIGETPESMEQERISLLAEQQKRNNRQSIKEKMAKTFGYRRQEIVHQRPSIEGLLERWPALFHMEEVNAEFMRITTFPLETKFLAQLDKHSTKLLQVIRSRGGVTVDITIRRECILKSLMIYLGEPVDHLIKEFQEAEAGELEQATMAIFVIGKEDQFHRPK
;
A
#
# COMPACT_ATOMS: atom_id res chain seq x y z
N MET A 1 20.27 -4.06 19.41
CA MET A 1 20.77 -2.94 18.59
C MET A 1 22.27 -3.12 18.41
N PRO A 2 22.85 -2.71 17.26
CA PRO A 2 24.29 -2.61 17.05
C PRO A 2 24.99 -1.77 18.13
N ILE A 3 26.31 -1.93 18.22
CA ILE A 3 27.14 -1.20 19.18
C ILE A 3 27.09 0.30 18.84
N GLY A 4 26.64 1.12 19.80
CA GLY A 4 26.52 2.58 19.66
C GLY A 4 25.11 3.10 19.36
N GLU A 5 24.16 2.22 19.06
CA GLU A 5 22.75 2.59 18.85
C GLU A 5 21.96 2.43 20.15
N THR A 6 21.56 3.56 20.75
CA THR A 6 20.67 3.60 21.92
C THR A 6 19.23 3.94 21.50
N PRO A 7 18.20 3.67 22.32
CA PRO A 7 16.83 4.08 22.03
C PRO A 7 16.71 5.58 21.73
N GLU A 8 17.44 6.42 22.46
CA GLU A 8 17.43 7.88 22.29
C GLU A 8 18.05 8.28 20.94
N SER A 9 19.16 7.64 20.55
CA SER A 9 19.77 7.87 19.24
C SER A 9 18.84 7.46 18.11
N MET A 10 18.14 6.33 18.25
CA MET A 10 17.18 5.86 17.24
C MET A 10 15.92 6.74 17.19
N GLU A 11 15.47 7.27 18.32
CA GLU A 11 14.40 8.26 18.34
C GLU A 11 14.80 9.54 17.61
N GLN A 12 16.04 9.99 17.78
CA GLN A 12 16.56 11.14 17.04
C GLN A 12 16.63 10.87 15.53
N GLU A 13 17.00 9.67 15.11
CA GLU A 13 16.96 9.27 13.70
C GLU A 13 15.53 9.23 13.13
N ARG A 14 14.55 8.80 13.92
CA ARG A 14 13.13 8.85 13.53
C ARG A 14 12.64 10.29 13.37
N ILE A 15 12.97 11.19 14.30
CA ILE A 15 12.62 12.62 14.18
C ILE A 15 13.28 13.21 12.93
N SER A 16 14.54 12.86 12.67
CA SER A 16 15.25 13.30 11.47
C SER A 16 14.59 12.76 10.20
N LEU A 17 14.12 11.51 10.19
CA LEU A 17 13.35 10.92 9.09
C LEU A 17 12.08 11.73 8.80
N LEU A 18 11.32 12.13 9.82
CA LEU A 18 10.13 12.97 9.63
C LEU A 18 10.48 14.30 8.96
N ALA A 19 11.58 14.92 9.35
CA ALA A 19 12.03 16.17 8.73
C ALA A 19 12.44 15.98 7.26
N GLU A 20 13.04 14.83 6.91
CA GLU A 20 13.39 14.51 5.51
C GLU A 20 12.17 14.32 4.63
N GLN A 21 11.06 13.76 5.16
CA GLN A 21 9.81 13.60 4.44
C GLN A 21 9.16 14.93 4.02
N GLN A 22 9.48 16.04 4.72
CA GLN A 22 8.93 17.36 4.42
C GLN A 22 9.70 18.11 3.31
N LYS A 23 10.88 17.63 2.89
CA LYS A 23 11.66 18.30 1.84
C LYS A 23 11.59 17.58 0.50
N ARG A 24 11.71 18.35 -0.58
CA ARG A 24 11.62 17.86 -1.96
C ARG A 24 12.87 17.03 -2.31
N ASN A 25 12.67 15.98 -3.11
CA ASN A 25 13.74 15.12 -3.67
C ASN A 25 14.59 14.34 -2.64
N ASN A 26 14.05 13.98 -1.47
CA ASN A 26 14.81 13.27 -0.41
C ASN A 26 14.64 11.74 -0.38
N ARG A 27 14.19 11.12 -1.47
CA ARG A 27 13.88 9.67 -1.49
C ARG A 27 15.04 8.80 -0.99
N GLN A 28 16.27 9.13 -1.38
CA GLN A 28 17.46 8.38 -0.95
C GLN A 28 17.73 8.52 0.55
N SER A 29 17.62 9.74 1.09
CA SER A 29 17.77 10.03 2.52
C SER A 29 16.72 9.30 3.36
N ILE A 30 15.46 9.30 2.90
CA ILE A 30 14.37 8.55 3.51
C ILE A 30 14.70 7.06 3.56
N LYS A 31 15.11 6.47 2.42
CA LYS A 31 15.45 5.04 2.31
C LYS A 31 16.58 4.63 3.27
N GLU A 32 17.62 5.45 3.37
CA GLU A 32 18.75 5.21 4.28
C GLU A 32 18.32 5.29 5.74
N LYS A 33 17.54 6.30 6.11
CA LYS A 33 17.01 6.43 7.47
C LYS A 33 16.02 5.34 7.82
N MET A 34 15.19 4.92 6.87
CA MET A 34 14.30 3.77 7.03
C MET A 34 15.10 2.49 7.25
N ALA A 35 16.22 2.30 6.56
CA ALA A 35 17.13 1.17 6.80
C ALA A 35 17.75 1.21 8.19
N LYS A 36 18.26 2.37 8.58
CA LYS A 36 18.90 2.57 9.89
C LYS A 36 17.93 2.34 11.04
N THR A 37 16.69 2.81 10.92
CA THR A 37 15.67 2.70 11.96
C THR A 37 14.91 1.37 11.98
N PHE A 38 15.22 0.44 11.08
CA PHE A 38 14.50 -0.83 10.92
C PHE A 38 14.38 -1.62 12.24
N GLY A 39 15.50 -1.82 12.95
CA GLY A 39 15.51 -2.61 14.18
C GLY A 39 14.66 -1.99 15.28
N TYR A 40 14.74 -0.67 15.44
CA TYR A 40 13.99 0.08 16.44
C TYR A 40 12.49 0.07 16.14
N ARG A 41 12.11 0.41 14.90
CA ARG A 41 10.72 0.36 14.45
C ARG A 41 10.10 -1.02 14.61
N ARG A 42 10.81 -2.09 14.24
CA ARG A 42 10.31 -3.46 14.41
C ARG A 42 10.05 -3.81 15.88
N GLN A 43 10.90 -3.34 16.79
CA GLN A 43 10.68 -3.55 18.22
C GLN A 43 9.42 -2.82 18.71
N GLU A 44 9.19 -1.57 18.30
CA GLU A 44 7.95 -0.85 18.62
C GLU A 44 6.73 -1.61 18.08
N ILE A 45 6.72 -1.98 16.80
CA ILE A 45 5.58 -2.66 16.16
C ILE A 45 5.25 -4.00 16.85
N VAL A 46 6.26 -4.83 17.10
CA VAL A 46 6.06 -6.19 17.64
C VAL A 46 5.61 -6.16 19.11
N HIS A 47 6.21 -5.28 19.92
CA HIS A 47 5.92 -5.25 21.36
C HIS A 47 4.72 -4.38 21.71
N GLN A 48 4.59 -3.22 21.07
CA GLN A 48 3.53 -2.25 21.40
C GLN A 48 2.24 -2.51 20.61
N ARG A 49 2.33 -3.22 19.47
CA ARG A 49 1.19 -3.55 18.61
C ARG A 49 0.27 -2.34 18.36
N PRO A 50 0.83 -1.23 17.82
CA PRO A 50 0.07 -0.01 17.62
C PRO A 50 -1.10 -0.22 16.67
N SER A 51 -2.11 0.65 16.77
CA SER A 51 -3.15 0.76 15.74
C SER A 51 -2.54 1.23 14.40
N ILE A 52 -3.28 1.08 13.31
CA ILE A 52 -2.85 1.60 12.00
C ILE A 52 -2.65 3.12 12.04
N GLU A 53 -3.54 3.84 12.72
CA GLU A 53 -3.41 5.28 12.96
C GLU A 53 -2.12 5.61 13.73
N GLY A 54 -1.86 4.92 14.84
CA GLY A 54 -0.63 5.12 15.60
C GLY A 54 0.63 4.76 14.80
N LEU A 55 0.56 3.77 13.91
CA LEU A 55 1.66 3.42 13.02
C LEU A 55 1.89 4.51 11.97
N LEU A 56 0.83 5.08 11.41
CA LEU A 56 0.88 6.18 10.44
C LEU A 56 1.46 7.44 11.06
N GLU A 57 1.03 7.81 12.27
CA GLU A 57 1.58 8.96 12.99
C GLU A 57 3.06 8.77 13.33
N ARG A 58 3.43 7.57 13.76
CA ARG A 58 4.78 7.30 14.26
C ARG A 58 5.80 7.09 13.13
N TRP A 59 5.39 6.37 12.09
CA TRP A 59 6.22 5.93 10.96
C TRP A 59 5.51 6.16 9.62
N PRO A 60 5.19 7.42 9.26
CA PRO A 60 4.42 7.71 8.05
C PRO A 60 5.11 7.23 6.78
N ALA A 61 6.45 7.16 6.77
CA ALA A 61 7.22 6.62 5.66
C ALA A 61 6.87 5.16 5.31
N LEU A 62 6.38 4.35 6.26
CA LEU A 62 5.91 2.98 5.97
C LEU A 62 4.71 2.95 5.00
N PHE A 63 4.01 4.06 4.83
CA PHE A 63 2.86 4.16 3.92
C PHE A 63 3.26 4.63 2.52
N HIS A 64 4.57 4.76 2.25
CA HIS A 64 5.08 4.88 0.89
C HIS A 64 5.37 3.51 0.30
N MET A 65 4.99 3.32 -0.97
CA MET A 65 5.11 2.04 -1.68
C MET A 65 6.55 1.52 -1.68
N GLU A 66 7.55 2.37 -1.92
CA GLU A 66 8.95 1.97 -1.95
C GLU A 66 9.44 1.46 -0.59
N GLU A 67 8.97 2.08 0.49
CA GLU A 67 9.43 1.79 1.84
C GLU A 67 8.74 0.55 2.42
N VAL A 68 7.43 0.35 2.18
CA VAL A 68 6.76 -0.90 2.59
C VAL A 68 7.34 -2.11 1.85
N ASN A 69 7.67 -1.95 0.56
CA ASN A 69 8.36 -2.96 -0.21
C ASN A 69 9.74 -3.29 0.40
N ALA A 70 10.53 -2.25 0.72
CA ALA A 70 11.85 -2.43 1.33
C ALA A 70 11.74 -3.07 2.73
N GLU A 71 10.75 -2.69 3.53
CA GLU A 71 10.54 -3.25 4.87
C GLU A 71 10.16 -4.72 4.80
N PHE A 72 9.22 -5.09 3.93
CA PHE A 72 8.84 -6.48 3.70
C PHE A 72 10.03 -7.31 3.22
N MET A 73 10.84 -6.77 2.31
CA MET A 73 12.05 -7.39 1.80
C MET A 73 13.07 -7.66 2.92
N ARG A 74 13.29 -6.71 3.83
CA ARG A 74 14.17 -6.88 5.00
C ARG A 74 13.67 -7.97 5.96
N ILE A 75 12.36 -8.09 6.14
CA ILE A 75 11.75 -9.08 7.05
C ILE A 75 11.76 -10.48 6.44
N THR A 76 11.35 -10.60 5.18
CA THR A 76 10.99 -11.88 4.58
C THR A 76 12.03 -12.43 3.63
N THR A 77 12.98 -11.60 3.19
CA THR A 77 13.93 -11.91 2.11
C THR A 77 13.26 -12.19 0.74
N PHE A 78 11.99 -11.76 0.56
CA PHE A 78 11.29 -11.81 -0.72
C PHE A 78 10.78 -10.43 -1.17
N PRO A 79 10.68 -10.17 -2.49
CA PRO A 79 10.03 -8.97 -3.01
C PRO A 79 8.52 -9.03 -2.78
N LEU A 80 7.95 -8.00 -2.14
CA LEU A 80 6.53 -7.96 -1.74
C LEU A 80 5.60 -8.07 -2.94
N GLU A 81 5.68 -7.14 -3.89
CA GLU A 81 4.76 -7.09 -5.04
C GLU A 81 4.76 -8.40 -5.84
N THR A 82 5.93 -8.89 -6.25
CA THR A 82 6.04 -10.13 -7.02
C THR A 82 5.50 -11.32 -6.22
N LYS A 83 5.82 -11.42 -4.93
CA LYS A 83 5.35 -12.50 -4.07
C LYS A 83 3.83 -12.44 -3.89
N PHE A 84 3.29 -11.25 -3.64
CA PHE A 84 1.86 -11.00 -3.47
C PHE A 84 1.09 -11.40 -4.72
N LEU A 85 1.48 -10.90 -5.89
CA LEU A 85 0.84 -11.22 -7.16
C LEU A 85 0.91 -12.72 -7.47
N ALA A 86 2.06 -13.36 -7.24
CA ALA A 86 2.20 -14.79 -7.43
C ALA A 86 1.30 -15.62 -6.48
N GLN A 87 1.13 -15.19 -5.21
CA GLN A 87 0.19 -15.85 -4.30
C GLN A 87 -1.26 -15.58 -4.69
N LEU A 88 -1.59 -14.35 -5.10
CA LEU A 88 -2.92 -14.00 -5.58
C LEU A 88 -3.33 -14.89 -6.75
N ASP A 89 -2.47 -15.04 -7.75
CA ASP A 89 -2.70 -15.92 -8.91
C ASP A 89 -2.87 -17.39 -8.49
N LYS A 90 -1.96 -17.88 -7.64
CA LYS A 90 -2.00 -19.27 -7.15
C LYS A 90 -3.34 -19.59 -6.45
N HIS A 91 -3.88 -18.64 -5.69
CA HIS A 91 -5.09 -18.83 -4.91
C HIS A 91 -6.37 -18.35 -5.62
N SER A 92 -6.24 -17.73 -6.79
CA SER A 92 -7.33 -17.08 -7.52
C SER A 92 -8.55 -17.96 -7.72
N THR A 93 -8.37 -19.22 -8.14
CA THR A 93 -9.50 -20.14 -8.38
C THR A 93 -10.29 -20.42 -7.11
N LYS A 94 -9.62 -20.60 -5.97
CA LYS A 94 -10.26 -20.85 -4.67
C LYS A 94 -10.98 -19.60 -4.16
N LEU A 95 -10.35 -18.44 -4.29
CA LEU A 95 -10.94 -17.15 -3.91
C LEU A 95 -12.23 -16.90 -4.69
N LEU A 96 -12.21 -17.10 -6.02
CA LEU A 96 -13.40 -16.97 -6.86
C LEU A 96 -14.52 -17.94 -6.46
N GLN A 97 -14.19 -19.17 -6.06
CA GLN A 97 -15.19 -20.13 -5.59
C GLN A 97 -15.88 -19.65 -4.30
N VAL A 98 -15.10 -19.12 -3.34
CA VAL A 98 -15.64 -18.56 -2.09
C VAL A 98 -16.54 -17.36 -2.38
N ILE A 99 -16.11 -16.45 -3.24
CA ILE A 99 -16.88 -15.27 -3.67
C ILE A 99 -18.21 -15.69 -4.31
N ARG A 100 -18.19 -16.65 -5.25
CA ARG A 100 -19.39 -17.16 -5.92
C ARG A 100 -20.37 -17.83 -4.95
N SER A 101 -19.86 -18.59 -3.98
CA SER A 101 -20.71 -19.29 -3.00
C SER A 101 -21.54 -18.36 -2.11
N ARG A 102 -21.19 -17.06 -2.06
CA ARG A 102 -21.91 -16.02 -1.31
C ARG A 102 -22.64 -15.01 -2.21
N GLY A 103 -22.79 -15.29 -3.51
CA GLY A 103 -23.57 -14.46 -4.43
C GLY A 103 -22.78 -13.35 -5.15
N GLY A 104 -21.44 -13.37 -5.15
CA GLY A 104 -20.62 -12.39 -5.88
C GLY A 104 -20.62 -12.60 -7.40
N VAL A 105 -20.74 -11.51 -8.17
CA VAL A 105 -20.73 -11.49 -9.64
C VAL A 105 -19.29 -11.64 -10.18
N THR A 106 -19.10 -12.48 -11.20
CA THR A 106 -17.80 -12.72 -11.85
C THR A 106 -17.52 -11.74 -12.97
N VAL A 107 -16.30 -11.19 -13.04
CA VAL A 107 -15.79 -10.40 -14.17
C VAL A 107 -14.56 -11.06 -14.81
N ASP A 108 -14.29 -10.69 -16.06
CA ASP A 108 -13.48 -11.38 -17.10
C ASP A 108 -11.99 -11.65 -16.76
N ILE A 109 -11.38 -12.61 -17.44
CA ILE A 109 -10.13 -13.32 -17.09
C ILE A 109 -8.85 -12.48 -17.28
N THR A 110 -8.85 -11.45 -18.10
CA THR A 110 -7.77 -10.44 -18.16
C THR A 110 -7.83 -9.44 -17.01
N ILE A 111 -8.96 -9.37 -16.32
CA ILE A 111 -9.27 -8.54 -15.14
C ILE A 111 -9.19 -9.39 -13.86
N ARG A 112 -8.64 -10.63 -13.93
CA ARG A 112 -8.73 -11.61 -12.84
C ARG A 112 -8.20 -11.10 -11.50
N ARG A 113 -7.06 -10.40 -11.47
CA ARG A 113 -6.48 -9.88 -10.22
C ARG A 113 -7.30 -8.73 -9.64
N GLU A 114 -7.69 -7.78 -10.48
CA GLU A 114 -8.53 -6.64 -10.07
C GLU A 114 -9.91 -7.12 -9.59
N CYS A 115 -10.55 -8.05 -10.30
CA CYS A 115 -11.81 -8.64 -9.88
C CYS A 115 -11.73 -9.32 -8.52
N ILE A 116 -10.64 -10.06 -8.28
CA ILE A 116 -10.45 -10.76 -7.01
C ILE A 116 -10.25 -9.74 -5.89
N LEU A 117 -9.45 -8.69 -6.10
CA LEU A 117 -9.26 -7.64 -5.11
C LEU A 117 -10.57 -6.91 -4.80
N LYS A 118 -11.31 -6.46 -5.83
CA LYS A 118 -12.66 -5.87 -5.68
C LYS A 118 -13.59 -6.78 -4.88
N SER A 119 -13.65 -8.05 -5.27
CA SER A 119 -14.52 -9.02 -4.63
C SER A 119 -14.11 -9.34 -3.20
N LEU A 120 -12.81 -9.32 -2.89
CA LEU A 120 -12.30 -9.51 -1.53
C LEU A 120 -12.72 -8.38 -0.62
N MET A 121 -12.63 -7.12 -1.08
CA MET A 121 -13.10 -5.97 -0.30
C MET A 121 -14.60 -6.10 0.02
N ILE A 122 -15.44 -6.40 -0.99
CA ILE A 122 -16.87 -6.66 -0.78
C ILE A 122 -17.08 -7.79 0.23
N TYR A 123 -16.35 -8.90 0.09
CA TYR A 123 -16.47 -10.06 0.98
C TYR A 123 -16.08 -9.74 2.42
N LEU A 124 -15.06 -8.92 2.64
CA LEU A 124 -14.58 -8.49 3.96
C LEU A 124 -15.43 -7.35 4.56
N GLY A 125 -16.40 -6.81 3.81
CA GLY A 125 -17.19 -5.66 4.22
C GLY A 125 -16.41 -4.35 4.18
N GLU A 126 -15.33 -4.30 3.41
CA GLU A 126 -14.52 -3.10 3.19
C GLU A 126 -15.13 -2.25 2.06
N PRO A 127 -15.16 -0.91 2.21
CA PRO A 127 -15.69 -0.03 1.18
C PRO A 127 -14.82 -0.07 -0.08
N VAL A 128 -15.35 -0.64 -1.16
CA VAL A 128 -14.65 -0.81 -2.46
C VAL A 128 -14.19 0.53 -3.03
N ASP A 129 -14.97 1.58 -2.79
CA ASP A 129 -14.77 2.94 -3.30
C ASP A 129 -13.50 3.62 -2.74
N HIS A 130 -12.87 3.04 -1.70
CA HIS A 130 -11.61 3.53 -1.16
C HIS A 130 -10.37 3.06 -1.94
N LEU A 131 -10.45 1.93 -2.64
CA LEU A 131 -9.30 1.36 -3.37
C LEU A 131 -9.34 1.64 -4.87
N ILE A 132 -10.53 1.77 -5.46
CA ILE A 132 -10.67 1.94 -6.91
C ILE A 132 -11.54 3.15 -7.18
N LYS A 133 -10.92 4.17 -7.77
CA LYS A 133 -11.57 5.44 -8.13
C LYS A 133 -11.58 5.57 -9.65
N GLU A 134 -12.72 5.95 -10.21
CA GLU A 134 -12.79 6.39 -11.61
C GLU A 134 -12.25 7.82 -11.67
N PHE A 135 -11.23 8.05 -12.50
CA PHE A 135 -10.61 9.36 -12.62
C PHE A 135 -11.28 10.16 -13.74
N GLN A 136 -11.89 11.29 -13.39
CA GLN A 136 -12.24 12.34 -14.36
C GLN A 136 -11.18 13.45 -14.30
N GLU A 137 -10.75 14.00 -15.45
CA GLU A 137 -9.64 14.96 -15.54
C GLU A 137 -9.78 16.21 -14.63
N ALA A 138 -10.98 16.48 -14.11
CA ALA A 138 -11.26 17.57 -13.18
C ALA A 138 -10.82 17.31 -11.72
N GLU A 139 -10.42 16.09 -11.35
CA GLU A 139 -10.22 15.68 -9.95
C GLU A 139 -8.75 15.40 -9.57
N ALA A 140 -7.81 16.07 -10.24
CA ALA A 140 -6.36 15.89 -10.02
C ALA A 140 -5.91 16.06 -8.54
N GLY A 141 -6.63 16.83 -7.74
CA GLY A 141 -6.33 17.03 -6.31
C GLY A 141 -6.61 15.80 -5.42
N GLU A 142 -7.47 14.88 -5.85
CA GLU A 142 -7.75 13.65 -5.10
C GLU A 142 -6.64 12.60 -5.23
N LEU A 143 -5.83 12.69 -6.29
CA LEU A 143 -4.69 11.81 -6.54
C LEU A 143 -3.64 11.92 -5.44
N GLU A 144 -3.44 13.13 -4.89
CA GLU A 144 -2.45 13.40 -3.84
C GLU A 144 -2.90 12.95 -2.44
N GLN A 145 -4.21 12.74 -2.24
CA GLN A 145 -4.78 12.35 -0.94
C GLN A 145 -5.01 10.83 -0.82
N ALA A 146 -4.96 10.09 -1.93
CA ALA A 146 -5.15 8.65 -1.93
C ALA A 146 -3.88 7.92 -1.45
N THR A 147 -3.96 7.27 -0.28
CA THR A 147 -2.83 6.54 0.31
C THR A 147 -2.48 5.26 -0.48
N MET A 148 -3.48 4.62 -1.10
CA MET A 148 -3.30 3.50 -2.04
C MET A 148 -4.60 3.31 -2.85
N ALA A 149 -4.64 3.79 -4.09
CA ALA A 149 -5.80 3.64 -4.98
C ALA A 149 -5.37 3.31 -6.42
N ILE A 150 -6.17 2.48 -7.10
CA ILE A 150 -6.05 2.19 -8.54
C ILE A 150 -7.03 3.12 -9.27
N PHE A 151 -6.50 3.95 -10.16
CA PHE A 151 -7.29 4.87 -10.96
C PHE A 151 -7.62 4.25 -12.32
N VAL A 152 -8.91 4.22 -12.66
CA VAL A 152 -9.39 3.84 -13.99
C VAL A 152 -9.65 5.13 -14.76
N ILE A 153 -8.84 5.40 -15.80
CA ILE A 153 -8.99 6.59 -16.65
C ILE A 153 -9.90 6.21 -17.82
N GLY A 154 -11.13 6.70 -17.80
CA GLY A 154 -12.03 6.61 -18.95
C GLY A 154 -11.55 7.57 -20.03
N LYS A 155 -11.10 7.06 -21.18
CA LYS A 155 -11.03 7.91 -22.38
C LYS A 155 -12.44 8.06 -22.90
N GLU A 156 -12.98 9.27 -22.88
CA GLU A 156 -14.18 9.57 -23.65
C GLU A 156 -13.89 9.28 -25.13
N ASP A 157 -14.53 8.26 -25.70
CA ASP A 157 -14.57 8.06 -27.14
C ASP A 157 -15.34 9.24 -27.76
N GLN A 158 -14.62 10.15 -28.41
CA GLN A 158 -15.12 11.39 -29.03
C GLN A 158 -16.04 11.17 -30.26
N PHE A 159 -16.72 10.03 -30.39
CA PHE A 159 -17.45 9.68 -31.61
C PHE A 159 -18.88 9.24 -31.40
N HIS A 160 -19.70 9.99 -30.65
CA HIS A 160 -21.16 9.89 -30.80
C HIS A 160 -21.78 11.29 -30.97
N ARG A 161 -21.99 11.72 -32.23
CA ARG A 161 -22.97 12.78 -32.53
C ARG A 161 -24.37 12.14 -32.56
N PRO A 162 -25.36 12.65 -31.81
CA PRO A 162 -26.74 12.23 -32.01
C PRO A 162 -27.28 12.78 -33.34
N LYS A 163 -28.04 11.93 -34.05
CA LYS A 163 -28.91 12.33 -35.15
C LYS A 163 -30.21 12.92 -34.60
#